data_AF-A0A2V8MMA8-F1
#
_entry.id   AF-A0A2V8MMA8-F1
#
_cell.length_a   1.000
_cell.length_b   1.000
_cell.length_c   1.000
_cell.angle_alpha   90.00
_cell.angle_beta   90.00
_cell.angle_gamma   90.00
#
_symmetry.space_group_name_H-M   'P 1'
#
loop_
_entity.id
_entity.type
_entity.pdbx_description
1 polymer ?
#
loop_
_entity_poly.entity_id
_entity_poly.type
_entity_poly.pdbx_seq_one_letter_code
_entity_poly.pdbx_strand_id
1 'polypeptide(L)' 'LTTKQMPSGAGHDAQDMARLAPAGMIFIPSVGGISHSPKEFSRPKDIENGAQVLLGALLKVDRDEVSTESGSDRVTKST' A
#
# COMPACT_ATOMS: atom_id res chain seq x y z
N LEU A 1 10.85 -5.85 11.91
CA LEU A 1 9.86 -4.80 12.25
C LEU A 1 8.61 -5.51 12.76
N THR A 2 8.01 -5.03 13.85
CA THR A 2 6.68 -5.50 14.27
C THR A 2 5.63 -4.68 13.53
N THR A 3 4.59 -5.32 12.98
CA THR A 3 3.54 -4.64 12.20
C THR A 3 2.16 -5.02 12.71
N LYS A 4 1.15 -4.22 12.33
CA LYS A 4 -0.26 -4.45 12.65
C LYS A 4 -1.12 -4.01 11.48
N GLN A 5 -2.11 -4.84 11.11
CA GLN A 5 -3.16 -4.43 10.18
C GLN A 5 -4.19 -3.56 10.90
N MET A 6 -4.56 -2.45 10.28
CA MET A 6 -5.56 -1.54 10.83
C MET A 6 -6.28 -0.76 9.73
N PRO A 7 -7.57 -0.41 9.94
CA PRO A 7 -8.25 0.54 9.08
C PRO A 7 -7.68 1.96 9.29
N SER A 8 -7.78 2.81 8.27
CA SER A 8 -7.61 4.25 8.47
C SER A 8 -8.91 4.88 8.98
N GLY A 9 -8.81 5.69 10.03
CA GLY A 9 -9.92 6.54 10.48
C GLY A 9 -10.06 7.84 9.69
N ALA A 10 -9.07 8.21 8.88
CA ALA A 10 -9.05 9.44 8.09
C ALA A 10 -9.30 9.18 6.60
N GLY A 11 -9.80 10.21 5.91
CA GLY A 11 -9.89 10.25 4.44
C GLY A 11 -8.50 10.34 3.80
N HIS A 12 -8.27 9.57 2.74
CA HIS A 12 -7.05 9.63 1.93
C HIS A 12 -7.40 9.40 0.46
N ASP A 13 -6.62 9.95 -0.47
CA ASP A 13 -6.82 9.77 -1.92
C ASP A 13 -6.81 8.29 -2.32
N ALA A 14 -6.09 7.45 -1.57
CA ALA A 14 -6.08 6.00 -1.75
C ALA A 14 -7.49 5.37 -1.73
N GLN A 15 -8.46 5.98 -1.02
CA GLN A 15 -9.85 5.52 -1.00
C GLN A 15 -10.53 5.68 -2.36
N ASP A 16 -10.28 6.79 -3.04
CA ASP A 16 -10.81 7.03 -4.38
C ASP A 16 -10.04 6.22 -5.42
N MET A 17 -8.71 6.13 -5.29
CA MET A 17 -7.87 5.31 -6.16
C MET A 17 -8.24 3.82 -6.11
N ALA A 18 -8.68 3.31 -4.96
CA ALA A 18 -9.13 1.93 -4.78
C ALA A 18 -10.34 1.56 -5.67
N ARG A 19 -11.06 2.55 -6.22
CA ARG A 19 -12.15 2.31 -7.18
C ARG A 19 -11.65 2.01 -8.60
N LEU A 20 -10.39 2.35 -8.90
CA LEU A 20 -9.80 2.26 -10.24
C LEU A 20 -8.80 1.11 -10.36
N ALA A 21 -8.05 0.82 -9.30
CA ALA A 21 -7.01 -0.21 -9.29
C ALA A 21 -6.80 -0.75 -7.86
N PRO A 22 -6.12 -1.90 -7.66
CA PRO A 22 -5.69 -2.33 -6.35
C PRO A 22 -4.88 -1.23 -5.65
N ALA A 23 -5.33 -0.80 -4.46
CA ALA A 23 -4.69 0.25 -3.68
C ALA A 23 -4.51 -0.19 -2.23
N GLY A 24 -3.46 0.33 -1.60
CA GLY A 24 -3.14 0.08 -0.19
C GLY A 24 -2.37 1.23 0.43
N MET A 25 -2.34 1.29 1.75
CA MET A 25 -1.60 2.32 2.50
C MET A 25 -0.63 1.66 3.48
N ILE A 26 0.48 2.35 3.74
CA ILE A 26 1.47 2.01 4.77
C ILE A 26 1.45 3.12 5.80
N PHE A 27 1.22 2.76 7.06
CA PHE A 27 1.22 3.71 8.17
C PHE A 27 2.48 3.58 9.02
N ILE A 28 2.96 4.73 9.49
CA ILE A 28 4.01 4.84 10.50
C ILE A 28 3.44 5.50 11.77
N PRO A 29 4.03 5.28 12.95
CA PRO A 29 3.57 5.92 14.16
C PRO A 29 3.85 7.44 14.19
N SER A 30 2.80 8.23 14.43
CA SER A 30 2.94 9.60 14.95
C SER A 30 3.03 9.59 16.47
N VAL A 31 3.95 10.35 17.06
CA VAL A 31 4.15 10.42 18.51
C VAL A 31 2.88 10.94 19.18
N GLY A 32 2.29 10.13 20.06
CA GLY A 32 1.03 10.44 20.74
C GLY A 32 -0.21 10.42 19.84
N GLY A 33 -0.09 9.99 18.58
CA GLY A 33 -1.19 9.99 17.61
C GLY A 33 -1.66 11.39 17.21
N ILE A 34 -0.83 12.41 17.42
CA ILE A 34 -1.17 13.80 17.08
C ILE A 34 -1.04 14.00 15.57
N SER A 35 -2.03 14.66 14.97
CA SER A 35 -1.98 15.15 13.59
C SER A 35 -2.71 16.50 13.44
N HIS A 36 -2.57 17.19 12.31
CA HIS A 36 -3.13 18.52 12.03
C HIS A 36 -2.75 19.56 13.10
N SER A 37 -1.52 19.46 13.60
CA SER A 37 -1.00 20.30 14.67
C SER A 37 0.47 20.59 14.43
N PRO A 38 1.00 21.76 14.81
CA PRO A 38 2.45 22.00 14.82
C PRO A 38 3.24 21.02 15.71
N LYS A 39 2.56 20.28 16.58
CA LYS A 39 3.15 19.22 17.42
C LYS A 39 3.15 17.84 16.75
N GLU A 40 2.60 17.71 15.54
CA GLU A 40 2.66 16.49 14.75
C GLU A 40 4.12 16.10 14.50
N PHE A 41 4.47 14.87 14.86
CA PHE A 41 5.84 14.40 14.77
C PHE A 41 5.89 12.89 14.62
N SER A 42 6.68 12.41 13.67
CA SER A 42 7.09 11.01 13.53
C SER A 42 8.59 10.91 13.75
N ARG A 43 9.06 9.87 14.45
CA ARG A 43 10.50 9.73 14.72
C ARG A 43 11.24 9.44 13.43
N PRO A 44 12.49 9.92 13.24
CA PRO A 44 13.27 9.65 12.04
C PRO A 44 13.36 8.16 11.67
N LYS A 45 13.46 7.28 12.67
CA LYS A 45 13.52 5.83 12.43
C LYS A 45 12.20 5.26 11.91
N ASP A 46 11.07 5.80 12.35
CA ASP A 46 9.74 5.36 11.88
C ASP A 46 9.51 5.81 10.43
N ILE A 47 9.97 7.01 10.08
CA ILE A 47 9.95 7.53 8.71
C ILE A 47 10.82 6.67 7.79
N GLU A 48 12.06 6.37 8.20
CA GLU A 48 12.97 5.49 7.47
C GLU A 48 12.36 4.10 7.23
N ASN A 49 11.78 3.49 8.28
CA ASN A 49 11.12 2.20 8.18
C ASN A 49 9.93 2.24 7.20
N GLY A 50 9.11 3.30 7.24
CA GLY A 50 8.00 3.50 6.31
C GLY A 50 8.48 3.59 4.85
N ALA A 51 9.52 4.38 4.61
CA ALA A 51 10.13 4.52 3.29
C ALA A 51 10.72 3.19 2.77
N GLN A 52 11.39 2.42 3.63
CA GLN A 52 11.92 1.10 3.30
C GLN A 52 10.81 0.12 2.90
N VAL A 53 9.69 0.11 3.64
CA VAL A 53 8.52 -0.74 3.32
C VAL A 53 7.89 -0.31 2.00
N LEU A 54 7.74 0.99 1.76
CA LEU A 54 7.22 1.51 0.49
C LEU A 54 8.09 1.09 -0.69
N LEU A 55 9.41 1.23 -0.59
CA LEU A 55 10.34 0.77 -1.62
C LEU A 55 10.20 -0.74 -1.88
N GLY A 56 10.15 -1.54 -0.82
CA GLY A 56 9.97 -2.99 -0.94
C GLY A 56 8.65 -3.38 -1.59
N ALA A 57 7.57 -2.67 -1.28
CA ALA A 57 6.26 -2.87 -1.88
C ALA A 57 6.26 -2.51 -3.37
N LEU A 58 6.83 -1.36 -3.74
CA LEU A 58 6.93 -0.93 -5.13
C LEU A 58 7.73 -1.93 -5.98
N LEU A 59 8.90 -2.36 -5.50
CA LEU A 59 9.71 -3.36 -6.18
C LEU A 59 9.01 -4.72 -6.31
N LYS A 60 8.12 -5.05 -5.36
CA LYS A 60 7.31 -6.26 -5.46
C LYS A 60 6.23 -6.11 -6.52
N VAL A 61 5.47 -5.01 -6.51
CA VAL A 61 4.44 -4.72 -7.52
C VAL A 61 5.05 -4.71 -8.93
N ASP A 62 6.17 -4.02 -9.12
CA ASP A 62 6.89 -3.97 -10.39
C ASP A 62 7.27 -5.36 -10.94
N ARG A 63 7.70 -6.27 -10.06
CA ARG A 63 8.00 -7.66 -10.44
C ARG A 63 6.77 -8.51 -10.69
N ASP A 64 5.68 -8.26 -9.97
CA ASP A 64 4.45 -9.05 -10.05
C ASP A 64 3.67 -8.77 -11.37
N GLU A 65 3.85 -7.59 -11.98
CA GLU A 65 3.31 -7.21 -13.31
C GLU A 65 3.84 -8.07 -14.48
N VAL A 66 4.88 -8.89 -14.28
CA VAL A 66 5.42 -9.79 -15.33
C VAL A 66 4.59 -11.08 -15.50
N SER A 67 3.57 -11.30 -14.66
CA SER A 67 2.86 -12.59 -14.60
C SER A 67 1.50 -12.63 -15.32
N THR A 68 1.05 -11.54 -15.92
CA THR A 68 -0.32 -11.42 -16.48
C THR A 68 -0.37 -11.50 -18.00
N GLU A 69 0.47 -12.31 -18.64
CA GLU A 69 0.20 -12.80 -20.00
C GLU A 69 0.38 -14.32 -20.09
N SER A 70 -0.66 -15.05 -19.69
CA SER A 70 -0.90 -16.45 -20.09
C SER A 70 -2.37 -16.79 -19.92
N GLY A 71 -3.20 -16.19 -20.79
CA GLY A 71 -4.63 -16.44 -20.85
C GLY A 71 -5.19 -16.20 -22.24
N SER A 72 -4.47 -16.63 -23.28
CA SER A 72 -4.99 -16.68 -24.64
C SER A 72 -6.18 -17.66 -24.71
N ASP A 73 -7.27 -17.15 -25.25
CA ASP A 73 -8.42 -17.86 -25.79
C ASP A 73 -8.18 -19.34 -26.10
N ARG A 74 -8.93 -20.21 -25.42
CA ARG A 74 -9.39 -21.46 -26.02
C ARG A 74 -10.90 -21.54 -25.93
N VAL A 75 -11.54 -20.98 -26.96
CA VAL A 75 -12.73 -21.59 -27.53
C VAL A 75 -12.32 -22.97 -28.08
N THR A 76 -12.70 -24.05 -27.40
CA THR A 76 -12.77 -25.40 -28.00
C THR A 76 -14.07 -26.09 -27.57
N LYS A 77 -15.04 -26.04 -28.47
CA LYS A 77 -16.05 -27.05 -28.87
C LYS A 77 -16.61 -28.03 -27.82
N SER A 78 -17.94 -27.97 -27.67
CA SER A 78 -18.90 -29.10 -27.76
C SER A 78 -18.46 -30.47 -27.23
N THR A 79 -18.99 -30.85 -26.06
CA THR A 79 -19.66 -32.14 -25.77
C THR A 79 -20.63 -31.93 -24.63
#